data_AF-A0A2S1SKG8-F1
#
_entry.id   AF-A0A2S1SKG8-F1
#
_cell.length_a   1.000
_cell.length_b   1.000
_cell.length_c   1.000
_cell.angle_alpha   90.00
_cell.angle_beta   90.00
_cell.angle_gamma   90.00
#
_symmetry.space_group_name_H-M   'P 1'
#
loop_
_entity.id
_entity.type
_entity.pdbx_description
1 polymer ?
#
loop_
_entity_poly.entity_id
_entity_poly.type
_entity_poly.pdbx_seq_one_letter_code
_entity_poly.pdbx_strand_id
1 'polypeptide(L)'
;MTRRTKRKALAHIIEKKSLAIIEAILPVFWTIREYKPDYGIDIILELFEEKPGKTKPVYDTLGEHIYIQVKGAENLKPSKIKVHLRNNVENGPLQESEKFKEIEVFKFSIDTVELNTVQRMGSAFPVLLFLVETNTGRVFFVCLNDYIDKILLPEATEYSGKKTKTIFIPAVNEITNDKDSLLPLYLYAKRPKYHAFFSKVAYQYRELYYCDGYELTERAKHFAKLLLYNDVWDQRYNWATLSEYYKELQNVAEFGCTIDFSKTGDSLDNIEKAWDRNGDENYVYTEFEMRRSMAISSLWHQLSTINNVFESMSREWFLPTFMFS
;
A
#
# COMPACT_ATOMS: atom_id res chain seq x y z
N MET A 1 47.80 -18.22 30.66
CA MET A 1 47.01 -17.26 29.85
C MET A 1 46.46 -17.97 28.63
N THR A 2 45.13 -18.07 28.50
CA THR A 2 44.49 -18.63 27.30
C THR A 2 44.61 -17.63 26.14
N ARG A 3 45.36 -17.97 25.09
CA ARG A 3 45.38 -17.19 23.84
C ARG A 3 43.98 -17.18 23.24
N ARG A 4 43.36 -15.99 23.16
CA ARG A 4 42.04 -15.81 22.54
C ARG A 4 42.22 -15.41 21.07
N THR A 5 41.46 -16.04 20.18
CA THR A 5 41.33 -15.67 18.76
C THR A 5 40.07 -14.83 18.53
N LYS A 6 39.85 -14.33 17.29
CA LYS A 6 38.64 -13.58 16.92
C LYS A 6 37.39 -14.42 17.23
N ARG A 7 36.44 -13.84 17.96
CA ARG A 7 35.19 -14.48 18.36
C ARG A 7 34.04 -13.99 17.49
N LYS A 8 33.19 -14.92 17.04
CA LYS A 8 31.94 -14.57 16.37
C LYS A 8 30.91 -14.14 17.44
N ALA A 9 30.31 -12.97 17.28
CA ALA A 9 29.25 -12.52 18.18
C ALA A 9 27.99 -13.39 18.02
N LEU A 10 27.25 -13.62 19.10
CA LEU A 10 25.98 -14.34 19.07
C LEU A 10 24.98 -13.69 18.11
N ALA A 11 24.99 -12.36 18.03
CA ALA A 11 24.18 -11.59 17.07
C ALA A 11 24.38 -12.06 15.61
N HIS A 12 25.62 -12.27 15.17
CA HIS A 12 25.91 -12.77 13.81
C HIS A 12 25.47 -14.22 13.57
N ILE A 13 25.25 -15.00 14.63
CA ILE A 13 24.71 -16.36 14.52
C ILE A 13 23.19 -16.30 14.39
N ILE A 14 22.55 -15.47 15.23
CA ILE A 14 21.10 -15.24 15.22
C ILE A 14 20.68 -14.65 13.87
N GLU A 15 21.37 -13.64 13.37
CA GLU A 15 21.11 -13.00 12.08
C GLU A 15 21.15 -14.01 10.92
N LYS A 16 22.22 -14.81 10.82
CA LYS A 16 22.33 -15.86 9.80
C LYS A 16 21.20 -16.88 9.91
N LYS A 17 20.81 -17.26 11.14
CA LYS A 17 19.71 -18.19 11.38
C LYS A 17 18.37 -17.58 10.97
N SER A 18 18.16 -16.30 11.25
CA SER A 18 16.95 -15.55 10.85
C SER A 18 16.80 -15.49 9.33
N LEU A 19 17.88 -15.18 8.60
CA LEU A 19 17.86 -15.16 7.13
C LEU A 19 17.50 -16.52 6.55
N ALA A 20 18.07 -17.60 7.06
CA ALA A 20 17.75 -18.96 6.63
C ALA A 20 16.28 -19.34 6.89
N ILE A 21 15.69 -18.86 7.99
CA ILE A 21 14.26 -19.07 8.28
C ILE A 21 13.39 -18.31 7.28
N ILE A 22 13.74 -17.06 6.97
CA ILE A 22 13.02 -16.24 5.99
C ILE A 22 13.06 -16.89 4.60
N GLU A 23 14.23 -17.33 4.15
CA GLU A 23 14.42 -18.05 2.88
C GLU A 23 13.56 -19.33 2.80
N ALA A 24 13.37 -20.03 3.91
CA ALA A 24 12.59 -21.26 3.95
C ALA A 24 11.07 -21.04 3.91
N ILE A 25 10.60 -19.86 4.35
CA ILE A 25 9.17 -19.53 4.43
C ILE A 25 8.67 -18.83 3.18
N LEU A 26 9.47 -17.92 2.62
CA LEU A 26 9.09 -17.17 1.45
C LEU A 26 9.06 -18.07 0.20
N PRO A 27 8.22 -17.75 -0.80
CA PRO A 27 8.20 -18.47 -2.06
C PRO A 27 9.60 -18.57 -2.68
N VAL A 28 9.99 -19.79 -3.07
CA VAL A 28 11.33 -20.08 -3.61
C VAL A 28 11.66 -19.34 -4.91
N PHE A 29 10.65 -18.82 -5.59
CA PHE A 29 10.78 -18.04 -6.82
C PHE A 29 10.89 -16.53 -6.57
N TRP A 30 10.74 -16.07 -5.33
CA TRP A 30 11.08 -14.70 -4.95
C TRP A 30 12.58 -14.57 -4.72
N THR A 31 13.11 -13.38 -4.98
CA THR A 31 14.54 -13.13 -4.86
C THR A 31 14.84 -12.28 -3.64
N ILE A 32 15.65 -12.81 -2.73
CA ILE A 32 16.20 -12.07 -1.59
C ILE A 32 17.60 -11.59 -1.97
N ARG A 33 17.86 -10.29 -1.80
CA ARG A 33 19.17 -9.68 -2.04
C ARG A 33 19.67 -9.03 -0.76
N GLU A 34 20.91 -9.30 -0.36
CA GLU A 34 21.55 -8.56 0.73
C GLU A 34 21.70 -7.08 0.34
N TYR A 35 21.38 -6.16 1.25
CA TYR A 35 21.52 -4.73 1.03
C TYR A 35 22.81 -4.21 1.67
N LYS A 36 23.75 -3.63 0.90
CA LYS A 36 25.02 -3.12 1.42
C LYS A 36 25.44 -1.80 0.74
N PRO A 37 25.93 -0.79 1.50
CA PRO A 37 25.91 -0.70 2.96
C PRO A 37 24.48 -0.54 3.50
N ASP A 38 24.20 -1.17 4.63
CA ASP A 38 22.84 -1.52 5.07
C ASP A 38 22.08 -0.37 5.76
N TYR A 39 22.73 0.57 6.45
CA TYR A 39 22.05 1.66 7.21
C TYR A 39 20.84 1.17 8.07
N GLY A 40 20.85 -0.09 8.50
CA GLY A 40 19.76 -0.74 9.24
C GLY A 40 18.76 -1.57 8.41
N ILE A 41 18.94 -1.69 7.09
CA ILE A 41 18.17 -2.55 6.18
C ILE A 41 19.04 -3.74 5.77
N ASP A 42 18.57 -4.96 6.06
CA ASP A 42 19.37 -6.17 5.85
C ASP A 42 19.15 -6.75 4.45
N ILE A 43 17.90 -6.76 3.96
CA ILE A 43 17.55 -7.37 2.67
C ILE A 43 16.59 -6.51 1.84
N ILE A 44 16.68 -6.68 0.52
CA ILE A 44 15.64 -6.30 -0.44
C ILE A 44 14.98 -7.59 -0.92
N LEU A 45 13.65 -7.63 -0.84
CA LEU A 45 12.84 -8.70 -1.40
C LEU A 45 12.24 -8.23 -2.74
N GLU A 46 12.55 -8.94 -3.81
CA GLU A 46 11.97 -8.75 -5.15
C GLU A 46 10.91 -9.83 -5.40
N LEU A 47 9.70 -9.39 -5.75
CA LEU A 47 8.56 -10.28 -5.92
C LEU A 47 8.39 -10.71 -7.37
N PHE A 48 8.00 -11.98 -7.51
CA PHE A 48 7.72 -12.63 -8.78
C PHE A 48 6.35 -13.29 -8.72
N GLU A 49 5.73 -13.48 -9.87
CA GLU A 49 4.52 -14.28 -10.01
C GLU A 49 4.78 -15.55 -10.81
N GLU A 50 4.19 -16.66 -10.35
CA GLU A 50 4.21 -17.91 -11.10
C GLU A 50 3.12 -17.91 -12.17
N LYS A 51 3.51 -18.22 -13.41
CA LYS A 51 2.61 -18.41 -14.55
C LYS A 51 2.74 -19.81 -15.15
N PRO A 52 1.63 -20.34 -15.70
CA PRO A 52 1.68 -21.61 -16.42
C PRO A 52 2.54 -21.47 -17.68
N GLY A 53 3.64 -22.23 -17.74
CA GLY A 53 4.45 -22.36 -18.95
C GLY A 53 4.13 -23.66 -19.71
N LYS A 54 4.67 -23.80 -20.93
CA LYS A 54 4.38 -24.93 -21.82
C LYS A 54 4.78 -26.30 -21.26
N THR A 55 5.86 -26.35 -20.48
CA THR A 55 6.42 -27.60 -19.91
C THR A 55 6.76 -27.50 -18.43
N LYS A 56 7.06 -26.29 -17.96
CA LYS A 56 7.37 -25.94 -16.57
C LYS A 56 6.77 -24.58 -16.26
N PRO A 57 6.49 -24.26 -14.98
CA PRO A 57 6.14 -22.91 -14.60
C PRO A 57 7.23 -21.92 -15.03
N VAL A 58 6.79 -20.71 -15.37
CA VAL A 58 7.67 -19.55 -15.60
C VAL A 58 7.37 -18.50 -14.54
N TYR A 59 8.36 -17.69 -14.22
CA TYR A 59 8.26 -16.71 -13.14
C TYR A 59 8.55 -15.33 -13.69
N ASP A 60 7.51 -14.49 -13.76
CA ASP A 60 7.65 -13.12 -14.24
C ASP A 60 7.94 -12.20 -13.06
N THR A 61 8.89 -11.28 -13.23
CA THR A 61 9.14 -10.23 -12.23
C THR A 61 7.95 -9.28 -12.19
N LEU A 62 7.52 -8.92 -10.99
CA LEU A 62 6.51 -7.88 -10.80
C LEU A 62 7.14 -6.47 -10.81
N GLY A 63 8.47 -6.36 -10.80
CA GLY A 63 9.17 -5.08 -10.59
C GLY A 63 8.91 -4.47 -9.21
N GLU A 64 8.38 -5.26 -8.28
CA GLU A 64 7.95 -4.85 -6.94
C GLU A 64 9.01 -5.23 -5.91
N HIS A 65 9.33 -4.28 -5.04
CA HIS A 65 10.43 -4.40 -4.10
C HIS A 65 9.99 -3.99 -2.68
N ILE A 66 10.49 -4.70 -1.68
CA ILE A 66 10.30 -4.39 -0.26
C ILE A 66 11.67 -4.30 0.39
N TYR A 67 11.88 -3.25 1.19
CA TYR A 67 13.06 -3.12 2.05
C TYR A 67 12.74 -3.75 3.40
N ILE A 68 13.62 -4.60 3.91
CA ILE A 68 13.35 -5.36 5.13
C ILE A 68 14.54 -5.26 6.07
N GLN A 69 14.24 -4.85 7.29
CA GLN A 69 15.10 -5.00 8.45
C GLN A 69 14.76 -6.32 9.15
N VAL A 70 15.76 -7.14 9.46
CA VAL A 70 15.62 -8.46 10.07
C VAL A 70 16.18 -8.42 11.49
N LYS A 71 15.34 -8.76 12.47
CA LYS A 71 15.76 -8.88 13.88
C LYS A 71 15.35 -10.25 14.40
N GLY A 72 16.33 -11.01 14.88
CA GLY A 72 16.11 -12.34 15.46
C GLY A 72 16.02 -12.32 16.98
N ALA A 73 15.16 -13.18 17.53
CA ALA A 73 15.08 -13.50 18.95
C ALA A 73 14.95 -15.02 19.12
N GLU A 74 15.40 -15.58 20.23
CA GLU A 74 15.28 -17.02 20.48
C GLU A 74 13.85 -17.41 20.86
N ASN A 75 13.23 -16.64 21.75
CA ASN A 75 11.87 -16.86 22.23
C ASN A 75 11.14 -15.52 22.33
N LEU A 76 10.06 -15.37 21.59
CA LEU A 76 9.17 -14.24 21.64
C LEU A 76 8.09 -14.50 22.69
N LYS A 77 7.90 -13.52 23.58
CA LYS A 77 6.85 -13.58 24.60
C LYS A 77 5.69 -12.70 24.14
N PRO A 78 4.52 -13.29 23.80
CA PRO A 78 3.36 -12.50 23.46
C PRO A 78 2.92 -11.71 24.69
N SER A 79 2.38 -10.52 24.44
CA SER A 79 1.79 -9.66 25.46
C SER A 79 0.52 -9.04 24.91
N LYS A 80 -0.43 -8.71 25.78
CA LYS A 80 -1.64 -8.00 25.36
C LYS A 80 -1.49 -6.51 25.61
N ILE A 81 -1.91 -5.70 24.66
CA ILE A 81 -2.08 -4.26 24.81
C ILE A 81 -3.53 -3.89 24.59
N LYS A 82 -4.00 -2.86 25.30
CA LYS A 82 -5.30 -2.24 25.04
C LYS A 82 -5.09 -1.18 23.96
N VAL A 83 -5.86 -1.28 22.89
CA VAL A 83 -5.85 -0.33 21.79
C VAL A 83 -7.22 0.34 21.74
N HIS A 84 -7.23 1.63 22.02
CA HIS A 84 -8.45 2.42 22.03
C HIS A 84 -8.87 2.75 20.60
N LEU A 85 -10.19 2.79 20.40
CA LEU A 85 -10.78 3.26 19.16
C LEU A 85 -10.43 4.74 19.01
N ARG A 86 -9.87 5.09 17.85
CA ARG A 86 -9.36 6.44 17.56
C ARG A 86 -9.92 7.03 16.28
N ASN A 87 -9.79 8.35 16.14
CA ASN A 87 -10.00 9.05 14.88
C ASN A 87 -8.88 8.74 13.85
N ASN A 88 -9.12 9.10 12.59
CA ASN A 88 -8.07 9.11 11.58
C ASN A 88 -7.05 10.21 11.88
N VAL A 89 -5.82 9.79 12.21
CA VAL A 89 -4.72 10.68 12.62
C VAL A 89 -4.16 11.53 11.47
N GLU A 90 -4.47 11.23 10.22
CA GLU A 90 -4.13 12.10 9.08
C GLU A 90 -5.01 13.35 9.01
N ASN A 91 -6.21 13.28 9.59
CA ASN A 91 -7.17 14.37 9.54
C ASN A 91 -7.04 15.33 10.75
N GLY A 92 -6.20 15.00 11.73
CA GLY A 92 -5.98 15.82 12.91
C GLY A 92 -5.30 15.08 14.07
N PRO A 93 -5.10 15.75 15.21
CA PRO A 93 -4.45 15.15 16.38
C PRO A 93 -5.15 13.87 16.87
N LEU A 94 -4.37 12.98 17.51
CA LEU A 94 -4.88 11.73 18.08
C LEU A 94 -5.97 12.02 19.14
N GLN A 95 -7.13 11.41 18.94
CA GLN A 95 -8.27 11.42 19.86
C GLN A 95 -8.75 9.98 20.04
N GLU A 96 -8.74 9.52 21.28
CA GLU A 96 -9.15 8.17 21.65
C GLU A 96 -10.47 8.18 22.41
N SER A 97 -11.29 7.15 22.19
CA SER A 97 -12.52 6.92 22.94
C SER A 97 -12.33 5.86 24.04
N GLU A 98 -13.31 5.72 24.92
CA GLU A 98 -13.29 4.69 25.96
C GLU A 98 -13.39 3.26 25.40
N LYS A 99 -13.93 3.10 24.17
CA LYS A 99 -14.03 1.79 23.53
C LYS A 99 -12.63 1.30 23.15
N PHE A 100 -12.29 0.07 23.54
CA PHE A 100 -10.99 -0.53 23.21
C PHE A 100 -11.15 -1.99 22.78
N LYS A 101 -10.10 -2.52 22.14
CA LYS A 101 -9.89 -3.96 21.94
C LYS A 101 -8.54 -4.38 22.51
N GLU A 102 -8.40 -5.63 22.91
CA GLU A 102 -7.10 -6.21 23.25
C GLU A 102 -6.47 -6.81 22.01
N ILE A 103 -5.22 -6.47 21.74
CA ILE A 103 -4.43 -7.05 20.65
C ILE A 103 -3.23 -7.78 21.26
N GLU A 104 -2.96 -8.99 20.80
CA GLU A 104 -1.74 -9.71 21.13
C GLU A 104 -0.58 -9.19 20.27
N VAL A 105 0.52 -8.82 20.92
CA VAL A 105 1.68 -8.19 20.31
C VAL A 105 2.99 -8.71 20.90
N PHE A 106 4.04 -8.66 20.09
CA PHE A 106 5.42 -8.80 20.53
C PHE A 106 6.05 -7.42 20.72
N LYS A 107 6.74 -7.23 21.86
CA LYS A 107 7.45 -5.99 22.17
C LYS A 107 8.85 -6.06 21.62
N PHE A 108 9.26 -5.04 20.85
CA PHE A 108 10.62 -4.93 20.34
C PHE A 108 11.18 -3.54 20.64
N SER A 109 12.41 -3.47 21.14
CA SER A 109 13.10 -2.20 21.37
C SER A 109 13.98 -1.90 20.17
N ILE A 110 13.67 -0.83 19.45
CA ILE A 110 14.42 -0.37 18.28
C ILE A 110 15.17 0.93 18.60
N ASP A 111 16.34 1.11 17.99
CA ASP A 111 17.10 2.36 18.10
C ASP A 111 16.39 3.46 17.32
N THR A 112 16.26 4.65 17.92
CA THR A 112 15.58 5.78 17.28
C THR A 112 16.29 6.27 16.02
N VAL A 113 17.60 6.04 15.92
CA VAL A 113 18.40 6.36 14.71
C VAL A 113 17.97 5.50 13.52
N GLU A 114 17.60 4.23 13.74
CA GLU A 114 17.04 3.37 12.70
C GLU A 114 15.67 3.91 12.24
N LEU A 115 14.80 4.27 13.20
CA LEU A 115 13.50 4.90 12.90
C LEU A 115 13.63 6.21 12.12
N ASN A 116 14.56 7.08 12.51
CA ASN A 116 14.83 8.33 11.80
C ASN A 116 15.30 8.07 10.36
N THR A 117 16.08 7.01 10.14
CA THR A 117 16.54 6.62 8.80
C THR A 117 15.37 6.17 7.94
N VAL A 118 14.49 5.32 8.49
CA VAL A 118 13.26 4.89 7.82
C VAL A 118 12.36 6.08 7.49
N GLN A 119 12.18 7.02 8.42
CA GLN A 119 11.39 8.23 8.18
C GLN A 119 11.96 9.05 7.01
N ARG A 120 13.29 9.17 6.91
CA ARG A 120 13.96 9.88 5.82
C ARG A 120 13.83 9.21 4.46
N MET A 121 13.55 7.90 4.40
CA MET A 121 13.28 7.21 3.14
C MET A 121 11.91 7.58 2.56
N GLY A 122 11.02 8.17 3.37
CA GLY A 122 9.67 8.55 2.98
C GLY A 122 8.71 7.36 2.95
N SER A 123 7.41 7.66 2.87
CA SER A 123 6.35 6.65 2.93
C SER A 123 6.21 5.81 1.66
N ALA A 124 6.70 6.32 0.51
CA ALA A 124 6.54 5.69 -0.79
C ALA A 124 7.28 4.35 -0.95
N PHE A 125 8.37 4.15 -0.21
CA PHE A 125 9.14 2.91 -0.18
C PHE A 125 8.87 2.17 1.13
N PRO A 126 8.21 1.01 1.11
CA PRO A 126 7.89 0.28 2.33
C PRO A 126 9.16 -0.31 2.95
N VAL A 127 9.40 0.02 4.22
CA VAL A 127 10.41 -0.61 5.06
C VAL A 127 9.69 -1.44 6.12
N LEU A 128 9.82 -2.76 6.01
CA LEU A 128 9.26 -3.70 6.98
C LEU A 128 10.32 -4.10 8.00
N LEU A 129 9.90 -4.26 9.26
CA LEU A 129 10.66 -5.00 10.25
C LEU A 129 10.16 -6.43 10.30
N PHE A 130 11.03 -7.40 10.03
CA PHE A 130 10.78 -8.83 10.27
C PHE A 130 11.37 -9.22 11.63
N LEU A 131 10.49 -9.64 12.53
CA LEU A 131 10.84 -10.20 13.83
C LEU A 131 10.80 -11.73 13.75
N VAL A 132 11.96 -12.36 13.83
CA VAL A 132 12.11 -13.81 13.64
C VAL A 132 12.33 -14.52 14.97
N GLU A 133 11.43 -15.44 15.33
CA GLU A 133 11.61 -16.37 16.44
C GLU A 133 12.43 -17.57 16.00
N THR A 134 13.72 -17.57 16.31
CA THR A 134 14.65 -18.54 15.74
C THR A 134 14.48 -19.97 16.27
N ASN A 135 13.86 -20.19 17.43
CA ASN A 135 13.65 -21.55 17.95
C ASN A 135 12.47 -22.26 17.29
N THR A 136 11.41 -21.53 16.94
CA THR A 136 10.20 -22.07 16.32
C THR A 136 10.19 -21.89 14.81
N GLY A 137 10.99 -20.96 14.28
CA GLY A 137 10.98 -20.59 12.87
C GLY A 137 9.87 -19.60 12.51
N ARG A 138 9.17 -19.00 13.46
CA ARG A 138 8.07 -18.06 13.17
C ARG A 138 8.59 -16.68 12.79
N VAL A 139 7.91 -16.02 11.87
CA VAL A 139 8.28 -14.69 11.37
C VAL A 139 7.07 -13.77 11.48
N PHE A 140 7.27 -12.59 12.07
CA PHE A 140 6.24 -11.56 12.19
C PHE A 140 6.70 -10.26 11.55
N PHE A 141 5.76 -9.42 11.10
CA PHE A 141 6.12 -8.16 10.48
C PHE A 141 5.34 -6.95 10.99
N VAL A 142 5.95 -5.77 10.80
CA VAL A 142 5.28 -4.47 10.88
C VAL A 142 5.93 -3.51 9.88
N CYS A 143 5.14 -2.64 9.24
CA CYS A 143 5.70 -1.57 8.40
C CYS A 143 6.19 -0.42 9.26
N LEU A 144 7.48 -0.15 9.24
CA LEU A 144 8.09 0.88 10.07
C LEU A 144 7.67 2.29 9.63
N ASN A 145 7.57 2.57 8.32
CA ASN A 145 7.09 3.88 7.84
C ASN A 145 5.69 4.18 8.37
N ASP A 146 4.77 3.23 8.24
CA ASP A 146 3.38 3.42 8.69
C ASP A 146 3.30 3.44 10.21
N TYR A 147 4.08 2.62 10.91
CA TYR A 147 4.15 2.68 12.37
C TYR A 147 4.64 4.05 12.86
N ILE A 148 5.62 4.65 12.18
CA ILE A 148 6.11 6.00 12.48
C ILE A 148 4.99 7.02 12.29
N ASP A 149 4.38 7.06 11.11
CA ASP A 149 3.40 8.07 10.72
C ASP A 149 2.09 7.94 11.52
N LYS A 150 1.64 6.71 11.76
CA LYS A 150 0.30 6.44 12.32
C LYS A 150 0.29 6.21 13.83
N ILE A 151 1.43 5.92 14.45
CA ILE A 151 1.51 5.61 15.88
C ILE A 151 2.52 6.50 16.57
N LEU A 152 3.80 6.48 16.15
CA LEU A 152 4.84 7.19 16.90
C LEU A 152 4.68 8.71 16.87
N LEU A 153 4.45 9.29 15.69
CA LEU A 153 4.28 10.74 15.57
C LEU A 153 3.00 11.24 16.27
N PRO A 154 1.83 10.61 16.11
CA PRO A 154 0.62 11.03 16.81
C PRO A 154 0.68 10.88 18.33
N GLU A 155 1.35 9.84 18.86
CA GLU A 155 1.46 9.61 20.31
C GLU A 155 2.59 10.40 20.98
N ALA A 156 3.72 10.56 20.28
CA ALA A 156 4.95 11.09 20.87
C ALA A 156 5.85 11.71 19.79
N THR A 157 5.49 12.91 19.33
CA THR A 157 6.24 13.68 18.32
C THR A 157 7.75 13.83 18.61
N GLU A 158 8.15 13.83 19.89
CA GLU A 158 9.55 13.97 20.33
C GLU A 158 10.31 12.64 20.50
N TYR A 159 9.82 11.53 19.94
CA TYR A 159 10.46 10.22 20.12
C TYR A 159 11.93 10.18 19.66
N SER A 160 12.31 11.03 18.70
CA SER A 160 13.66 11.13 18.13
C SER A 160 14.74 11.53 19.15
N GLY A 161 14.38 12.18 20.26
CA GLY A 161 15.31 12.55 21.33
C GLY A 161 15.70 11.40 22.26
N LYS A 162 15.02 10.26 22.19
CA LYS A 162 15.32 9.07 23.00
C LYS A 162 16.36 8.20 22.31
N LYS A 163 17.08 7.35 23.06
CA LYS A 163 18.00 6.36 22.46
C LYS A 163 17.24 5.22 21.77
N THR A 164 16.20 4.73 22.43
CA THR A 164 15.39 3.59 21.96
C THR A 164 13.91 3.88 22.11
N LYS A 165 13.10 3.17 21.34
CA LYS A 165 11.64 3.15 21.46
C LYS A 165 11.16 1.70 21.43
N THR A 166 10.24 1.37 22.31
CA THR A 166 9.51 0.09 22.21
C THR A 166 8.39 0.23 21.19
N ILE A 167 8.38 -0.66 20.21
CA ILE A 167 7.31 -0.83 19.24
C ILE A 167 6.59 -2.16 19.47
N PHE A 168 5.36 -2.25 18.97
CA PHE A 168 4.49 -3.40 19.15
C PHE A 168 4.19 -4.05 17.79
N ILE A 169 4.61 -5.31 17.62
CA ILE A 169 4.39 -6.08 16.41
C ILE A 169 3.16 -6.97 16.64
N PRO A 170 2.05 -6.80 15.89
CA PRO A 170 0.88 -7.67 16.04
C PRO A 170 1.21 -9.15 15.83
N ALA A 171 0.78 -10.02 16.74
CA ALA A 171 0.99 -11.45 16.61
C ALA A 171 0.21 -12.07 15.43
N VAL A 172 -0.84 -11.38 14.97
CA VAL A 172 -1.61 -11.76 13.77
C VAL A 172 -0.85 -11.51 12.46
N ASN A 173 0.21 -10.69 12.47
CA ASN A 173 1.04 -10.42 11.30
C ASN A 173 2.11 -11.51 11.11
N GLU A 174 1.71 -12.78 11.20
CA GLU A 174 2.60 -13.90 10.98
C GLU A 174 2.76 -14.18 9.49
N ILE A 175 4.00 -14.35 9.04
CA ILE A 175 4.33 -14.75 7.67
C ILE A 175 4.50 -16.26 7.65
N THR A 176 3.73 -16.91 6.79
CA THR A 176 3.84 -18.34 6.52
C THR A 176 3.99 -18.56 5.02
N ASN A 177 4.08 -19.83 4.59
CA ASN A 177 4.06 -20.17 3.17
C ASN A 177 2.63 -20.17 2.57
N ASP A 178 1.62 -19.89 3.38
CA ASP A 178 0.24 -19.76 2.93
C ASP A 178 0.00 -18.44 2.18
N LYS A 179 -0.82 -18.51 1.12
CA LYS A 179 -1.09 -17.38 0.24
C LYS A 179 -1.70 -16.17 0.95
N ASP A 180 -2.58 -16.40 1.92
CA ASP A 180 -3.26 -15.31 2.64
C ASP A 180 -2.28 -14.59 3.56
N SER A 181 -1.32 -15.31 4.15
CA SER A 181 -0.26 -14.70 4.98
C SER A 181 0.76 -13.88 4.18
N LEU A 182 0.87 -14.13 2.86
CA LEU A 182 1.76 -13.40 1.95
C LEU A 182 1.09 -12.16 1.33
N LEU A 183 -0.24 -12.06 1.36
CA LEU A 183 -1.01 -10.92 0.84
C LEU A 183 -0.48 -9.55 1.31
N PRO A 184 -0.13 -9.35 2.60
CA PRO A 184 0.41 -8.07 3.06
C PRO A 184 1.69 -7.69 2.33
N LEU A 185 2.57 -8.65 2.03
CA LEU A 185 3.84 -8.39 1.35
C LEU A 185 3.60 -7.88 -0.07
N TYR A 186 2.67 -8.50 -0.82
CA TYR A 186 2.27 -7.99 -2.14
C TYR A 186 1.72 -6.56 -2.06
N LEU A 187 0.85 -6.26 -1.08
CA LEU A 187 0.28 -4.93 -0.91
C LEU A 187 1.37 -3.87 -0.65
N TYR A 188 2.31 -4.17 0.24
CA TYR A 188 3.44 -3.27 0.50
C TYR A 188 4.29 -3.09 -0.75
N ALA A 189 4.67 -4.17 -1.43
CA ALA A 189 5.53 -4.13 -2.60
C ALA A 189 4.94 -3.32 -3.77
N LYS A 190 3.60 -3.26 -3.88
CA LYS A 190 2.86 -2.42 -4.85
C LYS A 190 2.83 -0.94 -4.52
N ARG A 191 3.20 -0.52 -3.30
CA ARG A 191 3.08 0.86 -2.84
C ARG A 191 3.68 1.91 -3.80
N PRO A 192 4.90 1.74 -4.35
CA PRO A 192 5.43 2.71 -5.31
C PRO A 192 4.54 2.87 -6.56
N LYS A 193 3.94 1.77 -7.05
CA LYS A 193 3.02 1.78 -8.19
C LYS A 193 1.73 2.54 -7.83
N TYR A 194 1.20 2.35 -6.62
CA TYR A 194 0.03 3.08 -6.15
C TYR A 194 0.30 4.59 -6.08
N HIS A 195 1.41 5.04 -5.48
CA HIS A 195 1.72 6.48 -5.43
C HIS A 195 1.92 7.10 -6.82
N ALA A 196 2.58 6.38 -7.73
CA ALA A 196 2.72 6.82 -9.12
C ALA A 196 1.35 6.95 -9.82
N PHE A 197 0.47 5.96 -9.61
CA PHE A 197 -0.90 5.99 -10.12
C PHE A 197 -1.71 7.15 -9.55
N PHE A 198 -1.68 7.37 -8.23
CA PHE A 198 -2.39 8.47 -7.58
C PHE A 198 -1.96 9.84 -8.11
N SER A 199 -0.65 10.04 -8.26
CA SER A 199 -0.11 11.29 -8.81
C SER A 199 -0.54 11.51 -10.27
N LYS A 200 -0.51 10.44 -11.08
CA LYS A 200 -0.96 10.49 -12.49
C LYS A 200 -2.45 10.83 -12.60
N VAL A 201 -3.28 10.19 -11.80
CA VAL A 201 -4.73 10.46 -11.77
C VAL A 201 -5.03 11.87 -11.30
N ALA A 202 -4.37 12.35 -10.23
CA ALA A 202 -4.58 13.70 -9.72
C ALA A 202 -4.22 14.77 -10.77
N TYR A 203 -3.14 14.56 -11.52
CA TYR A 203 -2.79 15.39 -12.68
C TYR A 203 -3.90 15.35 -13.75
N GLN A 204 -4.28 14.15 -14.19
CA GLN A 204 -5.31 13.98 -15.22
C GLN A 204 -6.66 14.60 -14.84
N TYR A 205 -7.08 14.48 -13.58
CA TYR A 205 -8.31 15.10 -13.09
C TYR A 205 -8.28 16.62 -13.26
N ARG A 206 -7.14 17.27 -12.94
CA ARG A 206 -6.97 18.73 -13.16
C ARG A 206 -7.02 19.07 -14.64
N GLU A 207 -6.37 18.29 -15.50
CA GLU A 207 -6.39 18.52 -16.95
C GLU A 207 -7.80 18.40 -17.54
N LEU A 208 -8.61 17.45 -17.07
CA LEU A 208 -9.99 17.28 -17.51
C LEU A 208 -10.93 18.37 -16.97
N TYR A 209 -10.62 18.93 -15.79
CA TYR A 209 -11.41 19.99 -15.19
C TYR A 209 -11.47 21.25 -16.07
N TYR A 210 -10.40 21.54 -16.81
CA TYR A 210 -10.31 22.71 -17.70
C TYR A 210 -10.68 22.43 -19.16
N CYS A 211 -11.18 21.23 -19.48
CA CYS A 211 -11.61 20.88 -20.84
C CYS A 211 -13.06 21.30 -21.11
N ASP A 212 -13.31 21.83 -22.30
CA ASP A 212 -14.66 21.87 -22.88
C ASP A 212 -15.21 20.45 -23.10
N GLY A 213 -16.53 20.30 -23.28
CA GLY A 213 -17.17 18.98 -23.31
C GLY A 213 -16.77 18.08 -24.49
N TYR A 214 -16.35 18.67 -25.63
CA TYR A 214 -15.89 17.88 -26.78
C TYR A 214 -14.48 17.34 -26.53
N GLU A 215 -13.56 18.21 -26.11
CA GLU A 215 -12.19 17.83 -25.76
C GLU A 215 -12.15 16.86 -24.56
N LEU A 216 -13.04 17.06 -23.59
CA LEU A 216 -13.15 16.22 -22.40
C LEU A 216 -13.25 14.74 -22.74
N THR A 217 -14.11 14.38 -23.70
CA THR A 217 -14.41 12.98 -24.02
C THR A 217 -13.21 12.29 -24.66
N GLU A 218 -12.58 12.91 -25.66
CA GLU A 218 -11.43 12.33 -26.34
C GLU A 218 -10.18 12.29 -25.43
N ARG A 219 -9.98 13.33 -24.62
CA ARG A 219 -8.90 13.35 -23.63
C ARG A 219 -9.11 12.29 -22.54
N ALA A 220 -10.34 12.12 -22.06
CA ALA A 220 -10.68 11.07 -21.10
C ALA A 220 -10.46 9.67 -21.68
N LYS A 221 -10.87 9.41 -22.93
CA LYS A 221 -10.58 8.13 -23.62
C LYS A 221 -9.08 7.85 -23.70
N HIS A 222 -8.28 8.85 -24.04
CA HIS A 222 -6.83 8.74 -24.06
C HIS A 222 -6.26 8.41 -22.68
N PHE A 223 -6.68 9.17 -21.66
CA PHE A 223 -6.25 8.95 -20.27
C PHE A 223 -6.68 7.58 -19.74
N ALA A 224 -7.89 7.13 -20.00
CA ALA A 224 -8.38 5.81 -19.59
C ALA A 224 -7.49 4.70 -20.16
N LYS A 225 -7.18 4.74 -21.46
CA LYS A 225 -6.26 3.78 -22.09
C LYS A 225 -4.90 3.79 -21.39
N LEU A 226 -4.33 4.96 -21.11
CA LEU A 226 -3.06 5.08 -20.38
C LEU A 226 -3.13 4.57 -18.94
N LEU A 227 -4.28 4.68 -18.27
CA LEU A 227 -4.45 4.19 -16.92
C LEU A 227 -4.60 2.67 -16.90
N LEU A 228 -5.31 2.08 -17.86
CA LEU A 228 -5.52 0.63 -17.99
C LEU A 228 -4.22 -0.15 -18.23
N TYR A 229 -3.19 0.49 -18.81
CA TYR A 229 -1.85 -0.11 -18.96
C TYR A 229 -1.03 -0.19 -17.65
N ASN A 230 -1.44 0.50 -16.58
CA ASN A 230 -0.71 0.43 -15.32
C ASN A 230 -0.91 -0.94 -14.65
N ASP A 231 0.10 -1.41 -13.94
CA ASP A 231 0.08 -2.69 -13.22
C ASP A 231 -0.54 -2.60 -11.81
N VAL A 232 -1.35 -1.57 -11.56
CA VAL A 232 -2.06 -1.40 -10.29
C VAL A 232 -3.34 -2.22 -10.22
N TRP A 233 -3.76 -2.87 -11.31
CA TRP A 233 -5.08 -3.50 -11.44
C TRP A 233 -5.14 -4.98 -11.11
N ASP A 234 -4.01 -5.67 -10.92
CA ASP A 234 -4.02 -7.10 -10.60
C ASP A 234 -4.82 -7.37 -9.32
N GLN A 235 -5.97 -8.03 -9.53
CA GLN A 235 -7.04 -8.21 -8.54
C GLN A 235 -6.66 -9.12 -7.39
N ARG A 236 -5.62 -9.95 -7.53
CA ARG A 236 -5.22 -10.89 -6.46
C ARG A 236 -4.88 -10.17 -5.15
N TYR A 237 -4.52 -8.88 -5.21
CA TYR A 237 -3.97 -8.14 -4.07
C TYR A 237 -4.56 -6.73 -3.89
N ASN A 238 -5.66 -6.41 -4.58
CA ASN A 238 -6.28 -5.09 -4.56
C ASN A 238 -7.51 -5.02 -3.64
N TRP A 239 -7.84 -3.82 -3.14
CA TRP A 239 -9.15 -3.59 -2.52
C TRP A 239 -10.27 -3.58 -3.57
N ALA A 240 -11.47 -4.02 -3.16
CA ALA A 240 -12.62 -4.21 -4.04
C ALA A 240 -12.93 -2.99 -4.92
N THR A 241 -12.76 -1.76 -4.40
CA THR A 241 -13.03 -0.51 -5.12
C THR A 241 -12.18 -0.34 -6.39
N LEU A 242 -10.93 -0.83 -6.43
CA LEU A 242 -10.09 -0.72 -7.63
C LEU A 242 -10.64 -1.54 -8.79
N SER A 243 -11.29 -2.67 -8.51
CA SER A 243 -11.88 -3.52 -9.54
C SER A 243 -13.05 -2.85 -10.24
N GLU A 244 -13.86 -2.06 -9.52
CA GLU A 244 -14.95 -1.29 -10.14
C GLU A 244 -14.40 -0.13 -10.99
N TYR A 245 -13.43 0.62 -10.47
CA TYR A 245 -12.78 1.66 -11.27
C TYR A 245 -12.08 1.13 -12.51
N TYR A 246 -11.50 -0.08 -12.45
CA TYR A 246 -10.92 -0.73 -13.62
C TYR A 246 -11.98 -0.95 -14.72
N LYS A 247 -13.16 -1.46 -14.36
CA LYS A 247 -14.28 -1.65 -15.31
C LYS A 247 -14.77 -0.32 -15.87
N GLU A 248 -14.93 0.69 -15.03
CA GLU A 248 -15.38 2.02 -15.50
C GLU A 248 -14.36 2.65 -16.46
N LEU A 249 -13.07 2.47 -16.22
CA LEU A 249 -12.02 2.90 -17.15
C LEU A 249 -12.06 2.12 -18.47
N GLN A 250 -12.36 0.83 -18.44
CA GLN A 250 -12.58 0.04 -19.67
C GLN A 250 -13.75 0.61 -20.49
N ASN A 251 -14.87 0.90 -19.83
CA ASN A 251 -16.03 1.52 -20.48
C ASN A 251 -15.68 2.88 -21.08
N VAL A 252 -14.96 3.74 -20.36
CA VAL A 252 -14.54 5.03 -20.91
C VAL A 252 -13.59 4.86 -22.09
N ALA A 253 -12.64 3.92 -22.03
CA ALA A 253 -11.70 3.68 -23.12
C ALA A 253 -12.38 3.19 -24.41
N GLU A 254 -13.45 2.41 -24.29
CA GLU A 254 -14.20 1.82 -25.40
C GLU A 254 -15.30 2.76 -25.93
N PHE A 255 -16.14 3.28 -25.03
CA PHE A 255 -17.36 4.02 -25.38
C PHE A 255 -17.27 5.52 -25.16
N GLY A 256 -16.23 6.01 -24.48
CA GLY A 256 -16.13 7.41 -24.08
C GLY A 256 -17.07 7.80 -22.93
N CYS A 257 -17.60 6.84 -22.18
CA CYS A 257 -18.41 7.08 -20.99
C CYS A 257 -18.25 5.93 -19.99
N THR A 258 -18.51 6.18 -18.71
CA THR A 258 -18.49 5.14 -17.66
C THR A 258 -19.68 4.20 -17.76
N ILE A 259 -20.79 4.67 -18.35
CA ILE A 259 -22.05 3.94 -18.51
C ILE A 259 -22.31 3.73 -20.00
N ASP A 260 -22.69 2.50 -20.36
CA ASP A 260 -23.26 2.21 -21.66
C ASP A 260 -24.76 2.58 -21.65
N PHE A 261 -25.07 3.83 -22.02
CA PHE A 261 -26.44 4.33 -22.08
C PHE A 261 -27.35 3.54 -23.04
N SER A 262 -26.79 2.75 -23.97
CA SER A 262 -27.61 1.85 -24.81
C SER A 262 -28.27 0.73 -23.99
N LYS A 263 -27.74 0.43 -22.80
CA LYS A 263 -28.23 -0.62 -21.90
C LYS A 263 -29.08 -0.10 -20.74
N THR A 264 -29.15 1.21 -20.50
CA THR A 264 -29.93 1.76 -19.37
C THR A 264 -31.41 1.87 -19.67
N GLY A 265 -31.82 1.81 -20.94
CA GLY A 265 -33.21 1.96 -21.37
C GLY A 265 -33.73 3.41 -21.32
N ASP A 266 -32.88 4.36 -20.95
CA ASP A 266 -33.21 5.78 -20.92
C ASP A 266 -33.13 6.38 -22.34
N SER A 267 -34.22 6.98 -22.80
CA SER A 267 -34.21 7.81 -24.01
C SER A 267 -33.66 9.20 -23.67
N LEU A 268 -32.33 9.30 -23.56
CA LEU A 268 -31.68 10.60 -23.36
C LEU A 268 -31.79 11.43 -24.63
N ASP A 269 -32.15 12.71 -24.49
CA ASP A 269 -32.14 13.62 -25.63
C ASP A 269 -30.69 13.86 -26.10
N ASN A 270 -30.47 13.64 -27.39
CA ASN A 270 -29.20 13.80 -28.07
C ASN A 270 -29.34 14.73 -29.30
N ILE A 271 -30.43 15.49 -29.37
CA ILE A 271 -30.75 16.41 -30.48
C ILE A 271 -30.83 17.84 -29.96
N GLU A 272 -31.63 18.11 -28.93
CA GLU A 272 -31.80 19.46 -28.42
C GLU A 272 -30.63 19.89 -27.54
N LYS A 273 -30.01 21.02 -27.89
CA LYS A 273 -28.93 21.64 -27.11
C LYS A 273 -29.50 22.73 -26.21
N ALA A 274 -29.88 22.35 -25.01
CA ALA A 274 -30.51 23.24 -24.02
C ALA A 274 -29.79 23.26 -22.66
N TRP A 275 -28.76 22.43 -22.47
CA TRP A 275 -28.06 22.29 -21.20
C TRP A 275 -26.76 23.08 -21.20
N ASP A 276 -26.49 23.79 -20.11
CA ASP A 276 -25.24 24.51 -19.89
C ASP A 276 -24.36 23.77 -18.86
N ARG A 277 -23.04 23.99 -18.98
CA ARG A 277 -22.06 23.48 -18.02
C ARG A 277 -21.36 24.66 -17.38
N ASN A 278 -21.35 24.71 -16.05
CA ASN A 278 -20.62 25.73 -15.31
C ASN A 278 -19.15 25.80 -15.78
N GLY A 279 -18.72 26.99 -16.20
CA GLY A 279 -17.38 27.24 -16.72
C GLY A 279 -17.25 27.21 -18.24
N ASP A 280 -18.33 26.94 -18.97
CA ASP A 280 -18.37 26.97 -20.43
C ASP A 280 -19.49 27.87 -20.96
N GLU A 281 -19.27 29.19 -20.86
CA GLU A 281 -20.27 30.23 -21.16
C GLU A 281 -20.68 30.28 -22.65
N ASN A 282 -19.98 29.57 -23.54
CA ASN A 282 -20.16 29.66 -24.99
C ASN A 282 -20.76 28.40 -25.62
N TYR A 283 -20.99 27.33 -24.85
CA TYR A 283 -21.49 26.06 -25.39
C TYR A 283 -22.73 25.55 -24.66
N VAL A 284 -23.71 25.14 -25.46
CA VAL A 284 -24.88 24.39 -25.02
C VAL A 284 -24.77 22.94 -25.48
N TYR A 285 -25.21 22.04 -24.61
CA TYR A 285 -25.05 20.60 -24.70
C TYR A 285 -26.42 19.93 -24.79
N THR A 286 -26.43 18.75 -25.42
CA THR A 286 -27.55 17.81 -25.29
C THR A 286 -27.57 17.17 -23.90
N GLU A 287 -28.71 16.60 -23.49
CA GLU A 287 -28.79 15.88 -22.21
C GLU A 287 -27.77 14.73 -22.16
N PHE A 288 -27.62 14.01 -23.28
CA PHE A 288 -26.64 12.93 -23.42
C PHE A 288 -25.19 13.42 -23.20
N GLU A 289 -24.79 14.50 -23.86
CA GLU A 289 -23.45 15.09 -23.73
C GLU A 289 -23.18 15.58 -22.31
N MET A 290 -24.17 16.18 -21.65
CA MET A 290 -24.06 16.66 -20.28
C MET A 290 -23.88 15.50 -19.30
N ARG A 291 -24.74 14.47 -19.38
CA ARG A 291 -24.64 13.27 -18.52
C ARG A 291 -23.32 12.53 -18.72
N ARG A 292 -22.86 12.38 -19.97
CA ARG A 292 -21.55 11.80 -20.28
C ARG A 292 -20.42 12.59 -19.61
N SER A 293 -20.44 13.91 -19.74
CA SER A 293 -19.41 14.80 -19.17
C SER A 293 -19.39 14.75 -17.64
N MET A 294 -20.56 14.72 -17.01
CA MET A 294 -20.70 14.53 -15.55
C MET A 294 -20.16 13.18 -15.10
N ALA A 295 -20.47 12.11 -15.83
CA ALA A 295 -20.01 10.76 -15.52
C ALA A 295 -18.48 10.63 -15.60
N ILE A 296 -17.87 11.17 -16.65
CA ILE A 296 -16.41 11.27 -16.78
C ILE A 296 -15.82 12.08 -15.62
N SER A 297 -16.36 13.27 -15.36
CA SER A 297 -15.84 14.15 -14.30
C SER A 297 -15.93 13.47 -12.92
N SER A 298 -17.02 12.74 -12.67
CA SER A 298 -17.24 11.99 -11.43
C SER A 298 -16.23 10.85 -11.27
N LEU A 299 -15.99 10.04 -12.30
CA LEU A 299 -14.99 8.97 -12.24
C LEU A 299 -13.60 9.52 -11.94
N TRP A 300 -13.13 10.55 -12.66
CA TRP A 300 -11.79 11.09 -12.39
C TRP A 300 -11.71 11.77 -11.02
N HIS A 301 -12.78 12.39 -10.54
CA HIS A 301 -12.84 12.89 -9.17
C HIS A 301 -12.69 11.75 -8.16
N GLN A 302 -13.47 10.68 -8.30
CA GLN A 302 -13.42 9.50 -7.43
C GLN A 302 -12.07 8.77 -7.48
N LEU A 303 -11.49 8.61 -8.66
CA LEU A 303 -10.13 8.09 -8.84
C LEU A 303 -9.13 9.00 -8.12
N SER A 304 -9.27 10.32 -8.19
CA SER A 304 -8.34 11.26 -7.54
C SER A 304 -8.40 11.20 -6.01
N THR A 305 -9.53 10.78 -5.44
CA THR A 305 -9.72 10.66 -3.99
C THR A 305 -9.29 9.29 -3.45
N ILE A 306 -8.98 8.32 -4.30
CA ILE A 306 -8.59 6.97 -3.86
C ILE A 306 -7.30 6.98 -3.01
N ASN A 307 -6.40 7.93 -3.25
CA ASN A 307 -5.22 8.16 -2.42
C ASN A 307 -5.61 8.43 -0.96
N ASN A 308 -6.69 9.17 -0.73
CA ASN A 308 -7.16 9.47 0.62
C ASN A 308 -7.60 8.20 1.34
N VAL A 309 -8.22 7.25 0.62
CA VAL A 309 -8.60 5.93 1.17
C VAL A 309 -7.36 5.11 1.50
N PHE A 310 -6.37 5.07 0.60
CA PHE A 310 -5.09 4.39 0.85
C PHE A 310 -4.41 4.90 2.12
N GLU A 311 -4.26 6.22 2.21
CA GLU A 311 -3.62 6.89 3.33
C GLU A 311 -4.39 6.70 4.63
N SER A 312 -5.72 6.79 4.59
CA SER A 312 -6.58 6.76 5.78
C SER A 312 -6.81 5.35 6.33
N MET A 313 -6.85 4.33 5.48
CA MET A 313 -7.26 2.98 5.88
C MET A 313 -6.18 1.94 5.61
N SER A 314 -5.69 1.87 4.37
CA SER A 314 -4.88 0.73 3.93
C SER A 314 -3.50 0.69 4.59
N ARG A 315 -2.90 1.84 4.86
CA ARG A 315 -1.64 1.94 5.62
C ARG A 315 -1.77 1.54 7.09
N GLU A 316 -2.99 1.37 7.62
CA GLU A 316 -3.21 0.95 9.00
C GLU A 316 -3.62 -0.52 9.17
N TRP A 317 -3.91 -1.24 8.08
CA TRP A 317 -4.47 -2.60 8.16
C TRP A 317 -3.65 -3.59 8.98
N PHE A 318 -2.32 -3.44 8.99
CA PHE A 318 -1.40 -4.33 9.68
C PHE A 318 -0.71 -3.66 10.87
N LEU A 319 -1.25 -2.54 11.37
CA LEU A 319 -0.77 -1.88 12.57
C LEU A 319 -1.58 -2.32 13.79
N PRO A 320 -1.02 -2.23 15.02
CA PRO A 320 -1.75 -2.50 16.24
C PRO A 320 -2.72 -1.34 16.58
N THR A 321 -3.64 -1.00 15.68
CA THR A 321 -4.57 0.14 15.82
C THR A 321 -6.03 -0.32 15.84
N PHE A 322 -6.93 0.57 16.27
CA PHE A 322 -8.37 0.36 16.25
C PHE A 322 -9.07 1.56 15.63
N MET A 323 -9.55 1.41 14.40
CA MET A 323 -10.35 2.42 13.71
C MET A 323 -11.71 1.85 13.33
N PHE A 324 -12.69 2.73 13.09
CA PHE A 324 -13.92 2.36 12.41
C PHE A 324 -13.59 2.04 10.95
N SER A 325 -13.88 0.81 10.52
CA SER A 325 -13.82 0.37 9.12
C SER A 325 -15.18 0.53 8.46
#